data_AF-A0A438H070-F1
#
_entry.id   AF-A0A438H070-F1
#
_cell.length_a   1.000
_cell.length_b   1.000
_cell.length_c   1.000
_cell.angle_alpha   90.00
_cell.angle_beta   90.00
_cell.angle_gamma   90.00
#
_symmetry.space_group_name_H-M   'P 1'
#
loop_
_entity.id
_entity.type
_entity.pdbx_description
1 polymer ?
#
loop_
_entity_poly.entity_id
_entity_poly.type
_entity_poly.pdbx_seq_one_letter_code
_entity_poly.pdbx_strand_id
1 'polypeptide(L)'
;MKQIADQKRRDVSFEVGDLVFLKLHPYRQQTAFKRAHQKLASRFYGPYPVIQKIGAVAYKLQLPEGARIHPVFHVSLLKNFVGELAEPSQELPPVNEEGVVILEPQHILEHSLGQTGE
;
A
#
# COMPACT_ATOMS: atom_id res chain seq x y z
N MET A 1 13.00 22.51 -23.78
CA MET A 1 13.71 21.93 -22.60
C MET A 1 12.78 21.56 -21.45
N LYS A 2 11.81 22.39 -21.07
CA LYS A 2 10.94 22.13 -19.90
C LYS A 2 10.05 20.88 -20.00
N GLN A 3 9.45 20.63 -21.17
CA GLN A 3 8.59 19.44 -21.40
C GLN A 3 9.31 18.09 -21.26
N ILE A 4 10.60 17.99 -21.60
CA ILE A 4 11.38 16.75 -21.46
C ILE A 4 11.71 16.49 -19.98
N ALA A 5 11.96 17.56 -19.21
CA ALA A 5 12.29 17.48 -17.79
C ALA A 5 11.07 17.11 -16.92
N ASP A 6 9.89 17.64 -17.25
CA ASP A 6 8.66 17.40 -16.49
C ASP A 6 7.97 16.08 -16.87
N GLN A 7 8.37 15.43 -17.96
CA GLN A 7 7.75 14.19 -18.45
C GLN A 7 7.78 13.02 -17.44
N LYS A 8 8.75 13.01 -16.51
CA LYS A 8 8.87 11.99 -15.45
C LYS A 8 8.32 12.44 -14.10
N ARG A 9 7.89 13.71 -13.97
CA ARG A 9 7.28 14.22 -12.74
C ARG A 9 5.81 13.82 -12.74
N ARG A 10 5.37 13.20 -11.65
CA ARG A 10 3.96 12.91 -11.42
C ARG A 10 3.47 13.88 -10.36
N ASP A 11 2.45 14.64 -10.69
CA ASP A 11 1.72 15.43 -9.71
C ASP A 11 0.85 14.48 -8.89
N VAL A 12 1.40 14.03 -7.76
CA VAL A 12 0.68 13.22 -6.79
C VAL A 12 0.03 14.18 -5.80
N SER A 13 -1.27 14.03 -5.58
CA SER A 13 -2.00 14.78 -4.56
C SER A 13 -2.82 13.81 -3.71
N PHE A 14 -3.04 14.19 -2.46
CA PHE A 14 -3.78 13.41 -1.47
C PHE A 14 -4.84 14.30 -0.83
N GLU A 15 -5.90 13.67 -0.35
CA GLU A 15 -6.97 14.30 0.40
C GLU A 15 -6.92 13.89 1.88
N VAL A 16 -7.69 14.61 2.71
CA VAL A 16 -7.83 14.28 4.13
C VAL A 16 -8.67 13.01 4.23
N GLY A 17 -8.18 12.02 4.98
CA GLY A 17 -8.79 10.68 5.09
C GLY A 17 -8.13 9.62 4.22
N ASP A 18 -7.34 10.01 3.20
CA ASP A 18 -6.61 9.04 2.40
C ASP A 18 -5.60 8.27 3.24
N LEU A 19 -5.53 6.96 3.00
CA LEU A 19 -4.48 6.11 3.54
C LEU A 19 -3.23 6.23 2.67
N VAL A 20 -2.11 6.58 3.29
CA VAL A 20 -0.83 6.72 2.59
C VAL A 20 0.29 5.99 3.31
N PHE A 21 1.19 5.45 2.51
CA PHE A 21 2.44 4.86 2.95
C PHE A 21 3.52 5.91 3.09
N LEU A 22 4.25 5.88 4.20
CA LEU A 22 5.36 6.79 4.46
C LEU A 22 6.72 6.14 4.25
N LYS A 23 7.61 6.81 3.52
CA LYS A 23 9.01 6.42 3.35
C LYS A 23 9.89 7.03 4.44
N LEU A 24 10.44 6.18 5.32
CA LEU A 24 11.36 6.62 6.39
C LEU A 24 12.79 6.16 6.15
N HIS A 25 13.75 7.00 6.54
CA HIS A 25 15.17 6.69 6.52
C HIS A 25 15.54 5.80 7.73
N PRO A 26 16.45 4.80 7.60
CA PRO A 26 16.84 3.84 8.64
C PRO A 26 16.86 4.33 10.09
N TYR A 27 17.52 5.46 10.37
CA TYR A 27 17.63 5.98 11.73
C TYR A 27 16.31 6.46 12.35
N ARG A 28 15.31 6.82 11.51
CA ARG A 28 13.97 7.28 11.95
C ARG A 28 12.95 6.15 12.08
N GLN A 29 13.33 4.91 11.76
CA GLN A 29 12.40 3.77 11.65
C GLN A 29 12.03 3.19 13.01
N GLN A 30 12.99 3.14 13.94
CA GLN A 30 12.85 2.38 15.20
C GLN A 30 11.76 2.92 16.13
N THR A 31 11.48 4.22 16.06
CA THR A 31 10.52 4.88 16.95
C THR A 31 9.08 4.83 16.43
N ALA A 32 8.89 4.80 15.11
CA ALA A 32 7.57 4.75 14.49
C ALA A 32 7.05 3.32 14.30
N PHE A 33 7.93 2.34 14.09
CA PHE A 33 7.52 0.95 13.87
C PHE A 33 8.62 -0.02 14.31
N LYS A 34 8.32 -0.87 15.30
CA LYS A 34 9.25 -1.92 15.75
C LYS A 34 9.14 -3.12 14.78
N ARG A 35 10.20 -3.40 14.02
CA ARG A 35 10.28 -4.58 13.12
C ARG A 35 11.34 -5.55 13.61
N ALA A 36 11.04 -6.85 13.53
CA ALA A 36 11.99 -7.91 13.91
C ALA A 36 13.21 -7.98 12.96
N HIS A 37 13.01 -7.80 11.65
CA HIS A 37 14.07 -7.91 10.64
C HIS A 37 14.08 -6.72 9.67
N GLN A 38 15.08 -5.83 9.77
CA GLN A 38 15.14 -4.63 8.93
C GLN A 38 15.46 -4.91 7.46
N LYS A 39 16.26 -5.95 7.16
CA LYS A 39 16.71 -6.25 5.78
C LYS A 39 15.60 -6.76 4.85
N LEU A 40 14.64 -7.50 5.40
CA LEU A 40 13.51 -8.08 4.65
C LEU A 40 12.27 -7.18 4.67
N ALA A 41 12.31 -6.09 5.44
CA ALA A 41 11.15 -5.26 5.62
C ALA A 41 10.90 -4.34 4.42
N SER A 42 9.62 -4.06 4.15
CA SER A 42 9.22 -3.11 3.11
C SER A 42 9.80 -1.72 3.38
N ARG A 43 10.22 -1.01 2.32
CA ARG A 43 10.81 0.34 2.45
C ARG A 43 9.82 1.38 2.98
N PHE A 44 8.53 1.14 2.76
CA PHE A 44 7.43 1.99 3.16
C PHE A 44 6.79 1.48 4.46
N TYR A 45 6.29 2.41 5.26
CA TYR A 45 5.72 2.18 6.57
C TYR A 45 4.26 2.55 6.55
N GLY A 46 3.42 1.62 7.03
CA GLY A 46 2.02 1.80 7.44
C GLY A 46 1.08 2.45 6.44
N PRO A 47 -0.16 2.02 6.32
CA PRO A 47 -1.20 2.95 5.89
C PRO A 47 -1.43 3.93 7.06
N TYR A 48 -0.98 5.17 6.91
CA TYR A 48 -1.29 6.24 7.84
C TYR A 48 -2.35 7.15 7.21
N PRO A 49 -3.44 7.48 7.92
CA PRO A 49 -4.41 8.42 7.39
C PRO A 49 -3.83 9.84 7.38
N VAL A 50 -4.12 10.56 6.29
CA VAL A 50 -3.83 11.99 6.17
C VAL A 50 -4.83 12.75 7.04
N ILE A 51 -4.35 13.42 8.09
CA ILE A 51 -5.20 14.24 8.97
C ILE A 51 -5.45 15.62 8.36
N GLN A 52 -4.43 16.19 7.72
CA GLN A 52 -4.49 17.56 7.24
C GLN A 52 -3.56 17.79 6.06
N LYS A 53 -4.06 18.52 5.06
CA LYS A 53 -3.25 19.09 3.97
C LYS A 53 -2.74 20.47 4.39
N ILE A 54 -1.44 20.59 4.63
CA ILE A 54 -0.81 21.85 5.07
C ILE A 54 -0.51 22.76 3.88
N GLY A 55 -0.20 22.17 2.72
CA GLY A 55 -0.03 22.91 1.48
C GLY A 55 -0.09 21.97 0.27
N ALA A 56 0.31 22.46 -0.90
CA ALA A 56 0.33 21.65 -2.12
C ALA A 56 1.25 20.41 -1.99
N VAL A 57 2.30 20.53 -1.18
CA VAL A 57 3.39 19.54 -1.13
C VAL A 57 3.59 18.93 0.26
N ALA A 58 2.96 19.47 1.30
CA ALA A 58 3.15 19.05 2.69
C ALA A 58 1.84 18.55 3.30
N TYR A 59 1.89 17.35 3.88
CA TYR A 59 0.75 16.66 4.48
C TYR A 59 1.08 16.21 5.89
N LYS A 60 0.11 16.31 6.80
CA LYS A 60 0.18 15.83 8.18
C LYS A 60 -0.46 14.45 8.27
N LEU A 61 0.29 13.48 8.77
CA LEU A 61 -0.16 12.10 8.96
C LEU A 61 -0.49 11.79 10.42
N GLN A 62 -1.40 10.84 10.63
CA GLN A 62 -1.62 10.26 11.95
C GLN A 62 -0.57 9.20 12.23
N LEU A 63 0.47 9.59 12.96
CA LEU A 63 1.50 8.68 13.44
C LEU A 63 1.12 8.13 14.83
N PRO A 64 1.63 6.95 15.22
CA PRO A 64 1.42 6.41 16.56
C PRO A 64 2.03 7.33 17.62
N GLU A 65 1.41 7.41 18.79
CA GLU A 65 1.76 8.36 19.87
C GLU A 65 3.22 8.22 20.38
N GLY A 66 3.86 7.06 20.18
CA GLY A 66 5.27 6.83 20.52
C GLY A 66 6.28 7.29 19.47
N ALA A 67 5.83 7.80 18.32
CA ALA A 67 6.70 8.16 17.21
C ALA A 67 7.44 9.48 17.48
N ARG A 68 8.77 9.41 17.72
CA ARG A 68 9.65 10.59 17.90
C ARG A 68 10.01 11.28 16.57
N ILE A 69 9.07 11.32 15.61
CA ILE A 69 9.26 11.93 14.30
C ILE A 69 8.17 12.96 14.06
N HIS A 70 8.50 14.07 13.39
CA HIS A 70 7.50 15.08 13.07
C HIS A 70 6.43 14.51 12.12
N PRO A 71 5.13 14.75 12.36
CA PRO A 71 4.04 14.13 11.59
C PRO A 71 3.82 14.76 10.21
N VAL A 72 4.61 15.77 9.84
CA VAL A 72 4.47 16.51 8.57
C VAL A 72 5.52 16.04 7.58
N PHE A 73 5.06 15.60 6.40
CA PHE A 73 5.92 15.05 5.36
C PHE A 73 5.66 15.66 3.99
N HIS A 74 6.72 15.70 3.19
CA HIS A 74 6.67 16.10 1.80
C HIS A 74 6.04 15.01 0.93
N VAL A 75 5.27 15.38 -0.09
CA VAL A 75 4.51 14.48 -0.98
C VAL A 75 5.37 13.37 -1.60
N SER A 76 6.63 13.66 -1.90
CA SER A 76 7.59 12.69 -2.49
C SER A 76 7.97 11.54 -1.55
N LEU A 77 7.70 11.67 -0.25
CA LEU A 77 7.91 10.60 0.74
C LEU A 77 6.65 9.76 0.95
N LEU A 78 5.53 10.15 0.32
CA LEU A 78 4.25 9.50 0.45
C LEU A 78 3.97 8.66 -0.79
N LYS A 79 3.24 7.57 -0.59
CA LYS A 79 2.71 6.72 -1.66
C LYS A 79 1.26 6.38 -1.33
N ASN A 80 0.38 6.40 -2.31
CA ASN A 80 -1.01 6.02 -2.07
C ASN A 80 -1.11 4.58 -1.57
N PHE A 81 -2.02 4.33 -0.64
CA PHE A 81 -2.48 2.99 -0.33
C PHE A 81 -3.52 2.59 -1.38
N VAL A 82 -3.32 1.44 -2.03
CA VAL A 82 -4.28 0.87 -2.99
C VAL A 82 -4.57 -0.54 -2.52
N GLY A 83 -5.79 -0.75 -2.02
CA GLY A 83 -6.25 -2.01 -1.45
C GLY A 83 -7.29 -1.76 -0.37
N GLU A 84 -8.07 -2.79 -0.04
CA GLU A 84 -8.80 -2.81 1.22
C GLU A 84 -7.83 -3.19 2.34
N LEU A 85 -8.11 -2.73 3.55
CA LEU A 85 -7.50 -3.29 4.76
C LEU A 85 -8.06 -4.70 4.91
N ALA A 86 -7.59 -5.63 4.06
CA ALA A 86 -8.01 -7.01 4.11
C ALA A 86 -7.64 -7.54 5.49
N GLU A 87 -8.66 -7.92 6.26
CA GLU A 87 -8.44 -8.68 7.47
C GLU A 87 -7.72 -9.96 7.06
N PRO A 88 -6.56 -10.29 7.66
CA PRO A 88 -5.89 -11.53 7.35
C PRO A 88 -6.88 -12.66 7.65
N SER A 89 -7.28 -13.40 6.62
CA SER A 89 -8.13 -14.58 6.78
C SER A 89 -7.44 -15.49 7.80
N GLN A 90 -8.11 -15.72 8.93
CA GLN A 90 -7.64 -16.66 9.94
C GLN A 90 -7.83 -18.11 9.47
N GLU A 91 -8.72 -18.31 8.50
CA GLU A 91 -9.01 -19.62 7.93
C GLU A 91 -7.92 -19.99 6.92
N LEU A 92 -7.33 -21.16 7.14
CA LEU A 92 -6.41 -21.77 6.19
C LEU A 92 -7.19 -22.11 4.92
N PRO A 93 -6.63 -21.87 3.73
CA PRO A 93 -7.28 -22.26 2.50
C PRO A 93 -7.47 -23.79 2.50
N PRO A 94 -8.59 -24.30 1.99
CA PRO A 94 -8.87 -25.73 1.98
C PRO A 94 -7.77 -26.47 1.19
N VAL A 95 -7.30 -27.59 1.75
CA VAL A 95 -6.20 -28.40 1.21
C VAL A 95 -6.72 -29.82 0.97
N ASN A 96 -6.33 -30.44 -0.15
CA ASN A 96 -6.66 -31.85 -0.41
C ASN A 96 -5.77 -32.81 0.40
N GLU A 97 -6.04 -34.11 0.33
CA GLU A 97 -5.28 -35.15 1.07
C GLU A 97 -3.78 -35.19 0.69
N GLU A 98 -3.41 -34.60 -0.43
CA GLU A 98 -2.03 -34.52 -0.95
C GLU A 98 -1.29 -33.25 -0.51
N GLY A 99 -1.93 -32.37 0.27
CA GLY A 99 -1.31 -31.12 0.72
C GLY A 99 -1.37 -29.97 -0.29
N VAL A 100 -2.15 -30.10 -1.36
CA VAL A 100 -2.33 -29.10 -2.41
C VAL A 100 -3.54 -28.21 -2.11
N VAL A 101 -3.35 -26.89 -2.24
CA VAL A 101 -4.42 -25.90 -2.05
C VAL A 101 -5.50 -26.07 -3.12
N ILE A 102 -6.75 -26.23 -2.70
CA ILE A 102 -7.90 -26.30 -3.58
C ILE A 102 -8.21 -24.87 -4.05
N LEU A 103 -7.96 -24.58 -5.32
CA LEU A 103 -8.22 -23.28 -5.94
C LEU A 103 -9.51 -23.36 -6.76
N GLU A 104 -10.56 -22.70 -6.29
CA GLU A 104 -11.81 -22.54 -7.05
C GLU A 104 -11.91 -21.12 -7.63
N PRO A 105 -12.32 -20.97 -8.90
CA PRO A 105 -12.49 -19.65 -9.49
C PRO A 105 -13.70 -18.93 -8.86
N GLN A 106 -13.51 -17.68 -8.42
CA GLN A 106 -14.59 -16.87 -7.83
C GLN A 106 -15.71 -16.53 -8.82
N HIS A 107 -15.40 -16.45 -10.12
CA HIS A 107 -16.37 -16.26 -11.19
C HIS A 107 -15.84 -16.88 -12.48
N ILE A 108 -16.68 -17.64 -13.16
CA ILE A 108 -16.43 -18.11 -14.53
C ILE A 108 -17.14 -17.14 -15.47
N LEU A 109 -16.37 -16.35 -16.23
CA LEU A 109 -16.93 -15.22 -17.00
C LEU A 109 -17.70 -15.66 -18.25
N GLU A 110 -17.35 -16.78 -18.92
CA GLU A 110 -18.17 -17.42 -19.95
C GLU A 110 -17.56 -18.76 -20.41
N HIS A 111 -18.41 -19.73 -20.78
CA HIS A 111 -18.01 -20.93 -21.53
C HIS A 111 -18.43 -20.76 -22.99
N SER A 112 -17.49 -20.59 -23.92
CA SER A 112 -17.79 -20.78 -25.34
C SER A 112 -17.81 -22.28 -25.63
N LEU A 113 -19.00 -22.90 -25.64
CA LEU A 113 -19.18 -24.18 -26.31
C LEU A 113 -19.02 -23.92 -27.80
N GLY A 114 -17.85 -24.26 -28.35
CA GLY A 114 -17.66 -24.31 -29.79
C GLY A 114 -18.74 -25.21 -30.37
N GLN A 115 -19.69 -24.61 -31.11
CA GLN A 115 -20.65 -25.35 -31.90
C GLN A 115 -19.84 -26.12 -32.95
N THR A 116 -19.63 -27.42 -32.74
CA THR A 116 -19.21 -28.32 -33.81
C THR A 116 -20.37 -28.42 -34.78
N GLY A 117 -20.28 -27.69 -35.89
CA GLY A 117 -21.19 -27.83 -37.02
C GLY A 117 -21.02 -29.21 -37.66
N GLU A 118 -22.15 -29.82 -37.98
CA GLU A 118 -22.31 -30.99 -38.85
C GLU A 118 -21.85 -30.73 -40.29
#